data_AF-A0A1B2EE24-F1
#
_entry.id   AF-A0A1B2EE24-F1
#
_cell.length_a   1.000
_cell.length_b   1.000
_cell.length_c   1.000
_cell.angle_alpha   90.00
_cell.angle_beta   90.00
_cell.angle_gamma   90.00
#
_symmetry.space_group_name_H-M   'P 1'
#
loop_
_entity.id
_entity.type
_entity.pdbx_description
1 polymer ?
#
loop_
_entity_poly.entity_id
_entity_poly.type
_entity_poly.pdbx_seq_one_letter_code
_entity_poly.pdbx_strand_id
1 'polypeptide(L)'
;MGGDDDFNQLIASLGDILAFSDDGQSLGVGIEISDSIDAAAIRHKAGLSQAAFARRIGVSVGTIRNWEQGRRSPQGPARILLALLDRNPRIVEETLGDREEAQRISLAPQEVS
;
A
#
# COMPACT_ATOMS: atom_id res chain seq x y z
N MET A 1 4.01 7.83 -21.10
CA MET A 1 4.16 8.64 -19.86
C MET A 1 2.77 9.11 -19.51
N GLY A 2 2.31 8.95 -18.27
CA GLY A 2 0.94 9.36 -17.87
C GLY A 2 0.12 8.25 -17.23
N GLY A 3 0.63 7.65 -16.16
CA GLY A 3 -0.14 6.70 -15.34
C GLY A 3 0.40 6.62 -13.93
N ASP A 4 1.73 6.68 -13.79
CA ASP A 4 2.38 6.85 -12.49
C ASP A 4 2.17 8.28 -11.93
N ASP A 5 2.01 9.30 -12.79
CA ASP A 5 1.81 10.69 -12.38
C ASP A 5 0.42 10.93 -11.75
N ASP A 6 -0.64 10.32 -12.30
CA ASP A 6 -2.00 10.46 -11.77
C ASP A 6 -2.15 9.79 -10.41
N PHE A 7 -1.47 8.65 -10.20
CA PHE A 7 -1.43 7.99 -8.89
C PHE A 7 -0.62 8.80 -7.88
N ASN A 8 0.53 9.34 -8.29
CA ASN A 8 1.29 10.25 -7.45
C ASN A 8 0.48 11.50 -7.09
N GLN A 9 -0.35 12.01 -8.01
CA GLN A 9 -1.22 13.15 -7.78
C GLN A 9 -2.42 12.82 -6.87
N LEU A 10 -2.98 11.61 -6.98
CA LEU A 10 -4.00 11.10 -6.06
C LEU A 10 -3.45 10.96 -4.64
N ILE A 11 -2.25 10.38 -4.49
CA ILE A 11 -1.59 10.23 -3.20
C ILE A 11 -1.15 11.59 -2.64
N ALA A 12 -0.70 12.52 -3.48
CA ALA A 12 -0.42 13.90 -3.06
C ALA A 12 -1.70 14.58 -2.53
N SER A 13 -2.81 14.48 -3.27
CA SER A 13 -4.10 15.03 -2.83
C SER A 13 -4.64 14.37 -1.55
N LEU A 14 -4.45 13.06 -1.36
CA LEU A 14 -4.78 12.38 -0.10
C LEU A 14 -3.85 12.80 1.04
N GLY A 15 -2.57 13.06 0.73
CA GLY A 15 -1.60 13.67 1.65
C GLY A 15 -2.04 15.08 2.07
N ASP A 16 -2.50 15.88 1.11
CA ASP A 16 -2.96 17.26 1.35
C ASP A 16 -4.23 17.30 2.22
N ILE A 17 -5.15 16.33 2.07
CA ILE A 17 -6.35 16.20 2.92
C ILE A 17 -6.00 15.80 4.36
N LEU A 18 -4.92 15.02 4.56
CA LEU A 18 -4.42 14.67 5.89
C LEU A 18 -3.45 15.70 6.47
N ALA A 19 -3.00 16.67 5.66
CA ALA A 19 -2.05 17.72 6.02
C ALA A 19 -2.71 19.07 6.39
N PHE A 20 -4.02 19.11 6.62
CA PHE A 20 -4.65 20.24 7.31
C PHE A 20 -4.32 20.24 8.81
N SER A 21 -3.05 20.50 9.11
CA SER A 21 -2.54 21.11 10.33
C SER A 21 -1.25 21.83 9.95
N ASP A 22 -1.28 23.16 10.10
CA ASP A 22 -0.51 24.23 9.46
C ASP A 22 1.01 24.29 9.75
N ASP A 23 1.65 23.13 10.04
CA ASP A 23 2.96 23.12 10.70
C ASP A 23 4.03 22.28 9.99
N GLY A 24 3.75 21.71 8.82
CA GLY A 24 4.72 20.82 8.15
C GLY A 24 5.13 19.61 9.00
N GLN A 25 4.26 19.19 9.93
CA GLN A 25 4.47 17.97 10.70
C GLN A 25 4.31 16.77 9.76
N SER A 26 5.43 16.10 9.47
CA SER A 26 5.39 14.66 9.17
C SER A 26 4.41 13.99 10.12
N LEU A 27 3.73 12.94 9.67
CA LEU A 27 3.13 11.97 10.60
C LEU A 27 4.22 11.58 11.61
N GLY A 28 4.23 12.25 12.77
CA GLY A 28 5.20 12.13 13.84
C GLY A 28 5.00 10.84 14.61
N VAL A 29 4.71 9.77 13.87
CA VAL A 29 4.83 8.42 14.36
C VAL A 29 6.29 8.08 14.08
N GLY A 30 7.09 7.86 15.13
CA GLY A 30 8.48 7.39 15.00
C GLY A 30 8.53 5.99 14.38
N ILE A 31 8.15 5.88 13.11
CA ILE A 31 8.16 4.66 12.32
C ILE A 31 9.47 4.67 11.56
N GLU A 32 10.47 4.00 12.11
CA GLU A 32 11.67 3.66 11.36
C GLU A 32 11.28 2.64 10.27
N ILE A 33 11.08 3.13 9.05
CA ILE A 33 10.92 2.28 7.87
C ILE A 33 12.31 2.02 7.32
N SER A 34 12.73 0.75 7.28
CA SER A 34 14.04 0.35 6.75
C SER A 34 14.33 1.01 5.39
N ASP A 35 15.59 1.39 5.18
CA ASP A 35 16.06 1.98 3.91
C ASP A 35 16.03 1.00 2.75
N SER A 36 16.03 -0.30 3.04
CA SER A 36 15.85 -1.36 2.06
C SER A 36 14.46 -1.99 2.22
N ILE A 37 13.55 -1.64 1.31
CA ILE A 37 12.26 -2.34 1.15
C ILE A 37 12.39 -3.34 0.01
N ASP A 38 12.20 -4.62 0.31
CA ASP A 38 12.15 -5.69 -0.69
C ASP A 38 10.72 -5.84 -1.23
N ALA A 39 10.42 -5.15 -2.32
CA ALA A 39 9.13 -5.22 -2.99
C ALA A 39 8.80 -6.65 -3.48
N ALA A 40 9.80 -7.45 -3.84
CA ALA A 40 9.59 -8.81 -4.32
C ALA A 40 9.10 -9.70 -3.17
N ALA A 41 9.79 -9.66 -2.03
CA ALA A 41 9.41 -10.42 -0.84
C ALA A 41 7.98 -10.08 -0.39
N ILE A 42 7.64 -8.79 -0.35
CA ILE A 42 6.30 -8.31 0.03
C ILE A 42 5.24 -8.83 -0.96
N ARG A 43 5.49 -8.72 -2.26
CA ARG A 43 4.59 -9.24 -3.28
C ARG A 43 4.39 -10.76 -3.14
N HIS A 44 5.47 -11.50 -2.91
CA HIS A 44 5.42 -12.95 -2.74
C HIS A 44 4.62 -13.33 -1.49
N LYS A 45 4.77 -12.59 -0.39
CA LYS A 45 3.97 -12.73 0.83
C LYS A 45 2.48 -12.48 0.59
N ALA A 46 2.15 -11.55 -0.31
CA ALA A 46 0.78 -11.30 -0.75
C ALA A 46 0.24 -12.37 -1.72
N GLY A 47 1.07 -13.29 -2.22
CA GLY A 47 0.65 -14.34 -3.16
C GLY A 47 0.27 -13.81 -4.55
N LEU A 48 0.75 -12.61 -4.92
CA LEU A 48 0.32 -11.94 -6.15
C LEU A 48 1.38 -11.99 -7.26
N SER A 49 0.92 -12.05 -8.52
CA SER A 49 1.76 -11.79 -9.68
C SER A 49 2.18 -10.32 -9.72
N GLN A 50 3.26 -9.98 -10.43
CA GLN A 50 3.69 -8.57 -10.59
C GLN A 50 2.56 -7.68 -11.09
N ALA A 51 1.78 -8.16 -12.05
CA ALA A 51 0.66 -7.40 -12.61
C ALA A 51 -0.50 -7.23 -11.61
N ALA A 52 -0.84 -8.27 -10.84
CA ALA A 52 -1.87 -8.17 -9.82
C ALA A 52 -1.45 -7.24 -8.67
N PHE A 53 -0.20 -7.33 -8.23
CA PHE A 53 0.36 -6.49 -7.19
C PHE A 53 0.42 -5.02 -7.61
N ALA A 54 0.89 -4.75 -8.83
CA ALA A 54 0.93 -3.41 -9.41
C ALA A 54 -0.46 -2.75 -9.42
N ARG A 55 -1.48 -3.47 -9.92
CA ARG A 55 -2.88 -2.99 -9.88
C ARG A 55 -3.36 -2.71 -8.47
N ARG A 56 -3.07 -3.62 -7.54
CA ARG A 56 -3.52 -3.51 -6.15
C ARG A 56 -2.99 -2.26 -5.45
N ILE A 57 -1.76 -1.86 -5.73
CA ILE A 57 -1.13 -0.70 -5.11
C ILE A 57 -1.13 0.55 -6.01
N GLY A 58 -1.81 0.50 -7.16
CA GLY A 58 -2.00 1.64 -8.05
C GLY A 58 -0.78 2.09 -8.85
N VAL A 59 0.21 1.23 -9.09
CA VAL A 59 1.42 1.58 -9.87
C VAL A 59 1.53 0.78 -11.16
N SER A 60 2.39 1.21 -12.09
CA SER A 60 2.67 0.41 -13.29
C SER A 60 3.44 -0.89 -12.98
N VAL A 61 3.26 -1.92 -13.82
CA VAL A 61 4.06 -3.17 -13.73
C VAL A 61 5.55 -2.88 -13.94
N GLY A 62 5.87 -1.86 -14.74
CA GLY A 62 7.24 -1.38 -14.93
C GLY A 62 7.86 -0.87 -13.63
N THR A 63 7.11 -0.12 -12.83
CA THR A 63 7.53 0.36 -11.50
C THR A 63 7.85 -0.80 -10.56
N ILE A 64 6.99 -1.82 -10.47
CA ILE A 64 7.26 -3.03 -9.68
C ILE A 64 8.55 -3.71 -10.15
N ARG A 65 8.73 -3.93 -11.46
CA ARG A 65 9.94 -4.55 -12.00
C ARG A 65 11.20 -3.74 -11.67
N ASN A 66 11.14 -2.41 -11.77
CA ASN A 66 12.25 -1.54 -11.44
C ASN A 66 12.66 -1.65 -9.96
N TRP A 67 11.69 -1.79 -9.05
CA TRP A 67 11.95 -2.01 -7.63
C TRP A 67 12.50 -3.40 -7.34
N GLU A 68 11.87 -4.46 -7.86
CA GLU A 68 12.30 -5.85 -7.63
C GLU A 68 13.70 -6.14 -8.21
N GLN A 69 14.10 -5.42 -9.26
CA GLN A 69 15.43 -5.54 -9.87
C GLN A 69 16.47 -4.57 -9.27
N GLY A 70 16.08 -3.73 -8.31
CA GLY A 70 16.96 -2.73 -7.69
C GLY A 70 17.39 -1.58 -8.61
N ARG A 71 16.75 -1.40 -9.77
CA ARG A 71 17.03 -0.27 -10.69
C ARG A 71 16.54 1.07 -10.13
N ARG A 72 15.49 1.03 -9.32
CA ARG A 72 14.92 2.14 -8.56
C ARG A 72 14.51 1.60 -7.19
N SER A 73 14.33 2.50 -6.23
CA SER A 73 13.78 2.15 -4.91
C SER A 73 12.45 2.87 -4.71
N PRO A 74 11.50 2.29 -3.98
CA PRO A 74 10.27 2.98 -3.59
C PRO A 74 10.63 4.20 -2.73
N GLN A 75 9.93 5.31 -2.94
CA GLN A 75 10.16 6.57 -2.24
C GLN A 75 8.85 7.11 -1.66
N GLY A 76 8.97 7.96 -0.65
CA GLY A 76 7.84 8.67 -0.04
C GLY A 76 6.69 7.73 0.35
N PRO A 77 5.44 8.00 -0.05
CA PRO A 77 4.27 7.20 0.31
C PRO A 77 4.34 5.73 -0.10
N ALA A 78 5.04 5.40 -1.18
CA ALA A 78 5.21 4.01 -1.60
C ALA A 78 5.97 3.18 -0.55
N ARG A 79 6.92 3.78 0.19
CA ARG A 79 7.62 3.10 1.29
C ARG A 79 6.66 2.73 2.41
N ILE A 80 5.75 3.65 2.76
CA ILE A 80 4.75 3.45 3.81
C ILE A 80 3.78 2.34 3.40
N LEU A 81 3.24 2.42 2.19
CA LEU A 81 2.29 1.41 1.69
C LEU A 81 2.92 0.01 1.63
N LEU A 82 4.17 -0.11 1.16
CA LEU A 82 4.88 -1.38 1.14
C LEU A 82 5.16 -1.90 2.56
N ALA A 83 5.53 -1.05 3.51
CA ALA A 83 5.71 -1.43 4.90
C ALA A 83 4.40 -1.92 5.55
N LEU A 84 3.26 -1.28 5.23
CA LEU A 84 1.94 -1.74 5.67
C LEU A 84 1.59 -3.10 5.06
N LEU A 85 1.84 -3.29 3.76
CA LEU A 85 1.61 -4.55 3.07
C LEU A 85 2.52 -5.68 3.56
N ASP A 86 3.75 -5.37 3.97
CA ASP A 86 4.60 -6.36 4.60
C ASP A 86 3.99 -6.84 5.91
N ARG A 87 3.49 -5.94 6.75
CA ARG A 87 2.85 -6.31 8.02
C ARG A 87 1.53 -7.04 7.82
N ASN A 88 0.68 -6.54 6.92
CA ASN A 88 -0.61 -7.12 6.59
C ASN A 88 -0.78 -7.18 5.06
N PRO A 89 -0.52 -8.36 4.45
CA PRO A 89 -0.66 -8.55 3.01
C PRO A 89 -2.10 -8.50 2.49
N ARG A 90 -3.12 -8.20 3.30
CA ARG A 90 -4.52 -7.98 2.89
C ARG A 90 -5.06 -6.60 3.25
N ILE A 91 -4.21 -5.70 3.75
CA ILE A 91 -4.65 -4.39 4.27
C ILE A 91 -5.43 -3.56 3.24
N VAL A 92 -5.07 -3.64 1.95
CA VAL A 92 -5.74 -2.89 0.89
C VAL A 92 -7.18 -3.37 0.69
N GLU A 93 -7.40 -4.69 0.62
CA GLU A 93 -8.73 -5.28 0.48
C GLU A 93 -9.55 -5.07 1.75
N GLU A 94 -8.94 -5.18 2.92
CA GLU A 94 -9.61 -4.96 4.21
C GLU A 94 -10.03 -3.49 4.40
N THR A 95 -9.27 -2.54 3.84
CA THR A 95 -9.53 -1.10 3.98
C THR A 95 -10.44 -0.55 2.89
N LEU A 96 -10.28 -1.02 1.65
CA LEU A 96 -10.96 -0.49 0.46
C LEU A 96 -12.02 -1.44 -0.11
N GLY A 97 -12.10 -2.67 0.38
CA GLY A 97 -13.15 -3.62 0.00
C GLY A 97 -14.53 -3.14 0.45
N ASP A 98 -15.56 -3.51 -0.31
CA ASP A 98 -16.94 -3.15 -0.01
C ASP A 98 -17.27 -3.49 1.45
N ARG A 99 -17.76 -2.49 2.18
CA ARG A 99 -18.13 -2.54 3.61
C ARG A 99 -19.03 -3.74 3.96
N GLU A 100 -19.70 -4.35 2.98
CA GLU A 100 -20.51 -5.57 3.14
C GLU A 100 -19.70 -6.84 3.45
N GLU A 101 -18.51 -7.06 2.89
CA GLU A 101 -17.75 -8.31 3.12
C GLU A 101 -17.13 -8.32 4.53
N ALA A 102 -16.65 -7.16 4.99
CA ALA A 102 -16.19 -6.96 6.36
C ALA A 102 -17.34 -7.13 7.38
N GLN A 103 -18.57 -6.74 7.02
CA GLN A 103 -19.76 -6.97 7.83
C GLN A 103 -20.21 -8.44 7.82
N ARG A 104 -20.11 -9.16 6.68
CA ARG A 104 -20.42 -10.61 6.62
C ARG A 104 -19.49 -11.46 7.48
N ILE A 105 -18.18 -11.19 7.47
CA ILE A 105 -17.21 -11.94 8.28
C ILE A 105 -17.43 -11.67 9.78
N SER A 106 -17.85 -10.45 10.14
CA SER A 106 -18.16 -10.05 11.53
C SER A 106 -19.48 -10.63 12.08
N LEU A 107 -20.44 -10.94 11.20
CA LEU A 107 -21.78 -11.45 11.55
C LEU A 107 -21.93 -12.97 11.41
N ALA A 108 -20.88 -13.70 11.05
CA ALA A 108 -20.93 -15.16 11.05
C ALA A 108 -21.22 -15.66 12.48
N PRO A 109 -22.31 -16.42 12.71
CA PRO A 109 -22.58 -17.01 14.01
C PRO A 109 -21.39 -17.88 14.40
N GLN A 110 -20.87 -17.68 15.62
CA GLN A 110 -19.98 -18.63 16.26
C GLN A 110 -20.79 -19.92 16.45
N GLU A 111 -20.72 -20.83 15.48
CA GLU A 111 -21.38 -22.13 15.62
C GLU A 111 -20.74 -22.86 16.80
N VAL A 112 -21.63 -23.15 17.74
CA VAL A 112 -21.40 -23.73 19.05
C VAL A 112 -20.85 -25.15 18.91
N SER A 113 -19.85 -25.47 19.71
CA SER A 113 -19.71 -26.78 20.35
C SER A 113 -18.99 -26.63 21.68
#